data_AF-A0A132PH74-F1
#
_entry.id   AF-A0A132PH74-F1
#
_cell.length_a   1.000
_cell.length_b   1.000
_cell.length_c   1.000
_cell.angle_alpha   90.00
_cell.angle_beta   90.00
_cell.angle_gamma   90.00
#
_symmetry.space_group_name_H-M   'P 1'
#
loop_
_entity.id
_entity.type
_entity.pdbx_description
1 polymer ?
#
loop_
_entity_poly.entity_id
_entity_poly.type
_entity_poly.pdbx_seq_one_letter_code
_entity_poly.pdbx_strand_id
1 'polypeptide(L)'
;MSSEPAPFPAEARPVDRLEVLFGEVAQLCGQRNAIDARLVEIVAEIERDELWGATGARSMSALVAWKTGVTPRNADTMMAVARRLDEFPRCAQAMRDGRLSLDQVGVIAERAADGSDAHYAQLAAVATVNQLRTAVKLEPHPDPKPQPEPKREITKDVHDDYTTYRIT
;
A
#
# COMPACT_ATOMS: atom_id res chain seq x y z
N MET A 1 60.01 -34.81 -17.99
CA MET A 1 58.58 -34.45 -17.89
C MET A 1 58.49 -33.24 -16.98
N SER A 2 58.31 -32.04 -17.55
CA SER A 2 58.09 -30.82 -16.75
C SER A 2 56.64 -30.79 -16.29
N SER A 3 56.44 -30.74 -14.98
CA SER A 3 55.13 -30.51 -14.36
C SER A 3 54.83 -29.01 -14.43
N GLU A 4 53.87 -28.60 -15.25
CA GLU A 4 53.29 -27.26 -15.12
C GLU A 4 52.47 -27.20 -13.82
N PRO A 5 52.60 -26.11 -13.03
CA PRO A 5 51.77 -25.92 -11.85
C PRO A 5 50.32 -25.67 -12.30
N ALA A 6 49.38 -26.41 -11.71
CA ALA A 6 47.96 -26.15 -11.91
C ALA A 6 47.64 -24.70 -11.44
N PRO A 7 46.82 -23.93 -12.19
CA PRO A 7 46.44 -22.60 -11.74
C PRO A 7 45.68 -22.73 -10.42
N PHE A 8 46.05 -21.93 -9.42
CA PHE A 8 45.24 -21.81 -8.22
C PHE A 8 43.86 -21.27 -8.61
N PRO A 9 42.75 -21.83 -8.08
CA PRO A 9 41.43 -21.29 -8.35
C PRO A 9 41.43 -19.82 -7.90
N ALA A 10 41.18 -18.91 -8.83
CA ALA A 10 41.09 -17.49 -8.53
C ALA A 10 39.93 -17.29 -7.54
N GLU A 11 40.24 -16.92 -6.30
CA GLU A 11 39.23 -16.55 -5.32
C GLU A 11 38.38 -15.41 -5.90
N ALA A 12 37.05 -15.58 -5.89
CA ALA A 12 36.12 -14.59 -6.42
C ALA A 12 36.35 -13.26 -5.71
N ARG A 13 36.49 -12.16 -6.47
CA ARG A 13 36.73 -10.85 -5.85
C ARG A 13 35.48 -10.44 -5.08
N PRO A 14 35.62 -9.66 -3.98
CA PRO A 14 34.47 -9.19 -3.21
C PRO A 14 33.37 -8.52 -4.05
N VAL A 15 33.75 -7.81 -5.12
CA VAL A 15 32.83 -7.17 -6.07
C VAL A 15 32.01 -8.19 -6.87
N ASP A 16 32.62 -9.29 -7.32
CA ASP A 16 31.94 -10.33 -8.08
C ASP A 16 30.91 -11.05 -7.17
N ARG A 17 31.25 -11.24 -5.88
CA ARG A 17 30.29 -11.79 -4.89
C ARG A 17 29.13 -10.84 -4.61
N LEU A 18 29.39 -9.55 -4.55
CA LEU A 18 28.35 -8.54 -4.32
C LEU A 18 27.32 -8.52 -5.45
N GLU A 19 27.76 -8.61 -6.71
CA GLU A 19 26.86 -8.68 -7.87
C GLU A 19 25.93 -9.89 -7.82
N VAL A 20 26.45 -11.06 -7.45
CA VAL A 20 25.64 -12.27 -7.26
C VAL A 20 24.60 -12.06 -6.15
N LEU A 21 25.00 -11.49 -5.01
CA LEU A 21 24.08 -11.20 -3.91
C LEU A 21 23.00 -10.17 -4.30
N PHE A 22 23.33 -9.18 -5.13
CA PHE A 22 22.33 -8.25 -5.65
C PHE A 22 21.32 -8.94 -6.59
N GLY A 23 21.76 -9.88 -7.41
CA GLY A 23 20.86 -10.74 -8.19
C GLY A 23 19.91 -11.54 -7.30
N GLU A 24 20.44 -12.18 -6.26
CA GLU A 24 19.64 -12.93 -5.28
C GLU A 24 18.62 -12.02 -4.57
N VAL A 25 19.05 -10.83 -4.11
CA VAL A 25 18.17 -9.83 -3.49
C VAL A 25 17.07 -9.39 -4.45
N ALA A 26 17.40 -9.08 -5.71
CA ALA A 26 16.42 -8.64 -6.70
C ALA A 26 15.34 -9.73 -6.95
N GLN A 27 15.76 -10.99 -7.06
CA GLN A 27 14.83 -12.10 -7.24
C GLN A 27 13.89 -12.28 -6.03
N LEU A 28 14.44 -12.28 -4.82
CA LEU A 28 13.66 -12.42 -3.58
C LEU A 28 12.72 -11.22 -3.38
N CYS A 29 13.16 -10.00 -3.69
CA CYS A 29 12.31 -8.82 -3.64
C CYS A 29 11.14 -8.92 -4.64
N GLY A 30 11.38 -9.39 -5.87
CA GLY A 30 10.31 -9.62 -6.84
C GLY A 30 9.27 -10.62 -6.35
N GLN A 31 9.72 -11.71 -5.74
CA GLN A 31 8.82 -12.70 -5.13
C GLN A 31 8.04 -12.12 -3.95
N ARG A 32 8.71 -11.38 -3.06
CA ARG A 32 8.07 -10.72 -1.92
C ARG A 32 6.98 -9.75 -2.39
N ASN A 33 7.27 -8.94 -3.40
CA ASN A 33 6.33 -7.99 -3.97
C ASN A 33 5.08 -8.69 -4.55
N ALA A 34 5.26 -9.81 -5.26
CA ALA A 34 4.14 -10.60 -5.77
C ALA A 34 3.32 -11.27 -4.65
N ILE A 35 3.98 -11.73 -3.58
CA ILE A 35 3.31 -12.26 -2.38
C ILE A 35 2.49 -11.16 -1.70
N ASP A 36 3.07 -9.96 -1.51
CA ASP A 36 2.36 -8.82 -0.94
C ASP A 36 1.15 -8.43 -1.80
N ALA A 37 1.25 -8.49 -3.13
CA ALA A 37 0.12 -8.29 -4.03
C ALA A 37 -1.01 -9.28 -3.75
N ARG A 38 -0.69 -10.57 -3.62
CA ARG A 38 -1.70 -11.58 -3.32
C ARG A 38 -2.31 -11.39 -1.93
N LEU A 39 -1.52 -11.00 -0.93
CA LEU A 39 -2.03 -10.69 0.41
C LEU A 39 -3.01 -9.52 0.38
N VAL A 40 -2.68 -8.45 -0.34
CA VAL A 40 -3.54 -7.27 -0.48
C VAL A 40 -4.87 -7.63 -1.17
N GLU A 41 -4.85 -8.48 -2.20
CA GLU A 41 -6.08 -8.97 -2.84
C GLU A 41 -6.97 -9.78 -1.89
N ILE A 42 -6.38 -10.66 -1.08
CA ILE A 42 -7.11 -11.43 -0.05
C ILE A 42 -7.70 -10.48 1.00
N VAL A 43 -6.94 -9.48 1.42
CA VAL A 43 -7.42 -8.45 2.37
C VAL A 43 -8.59 -7.67 1.79
N ALA A 44 -8.52 -7.28 0.51
CA ALA A 44 -9.62 -6.60 -0.18
C ALA A 44 -10.88 -7.48 -0.26
N GLU A 45 -10.73 -8.77 -0.55
CA GLU A 45 -11.84 -9.74 -0.55
C GLU A 45 -12.49 -9.88 0.84
N ILE A 46 -11.69 -10.03 1.90
CA ILE A 46 -12.20 -10.13 3.28
C ILE A 46 -12.95 -8.86 3.70
N GLU A 47 -12.45 -7.68 3.32
CA GLU A 47 -13.12 -6.40 3.65
C GLU A 47 -14.41 -6.23 2.85
N ARG A 48 -14.39 -6.45 1.53
CA ARG A 48 -15.55 -6.30 0.64
C ARG A 48 -16.68 -7.26 0.99
N ASP A 49 -16.35 -8.50 1.31
CA ASP A 49 -17.34 -9.55 1.59
C ASP A 49 -17.69 -9.62 3.10
N GLU A 50 -17.22 -8.64 3.90
CA GLU A 50 -17.46 -8.48 5.35
C GLU A 50 -17.12 -9.72 6.20
N LEU A 51 -16.18 -10.55 5.74
CA LEU A 51 -15.88 -11.86 6.32
C LEU A 51 -15.17 -11.78 7.70
N TRP A 52 -14.60 -10.63 8.03
CA TRP A 52 -13.81 -10.44 9.25
C TRP A 52 -14.66 -10.40 10.53
N GLY A 53 -15.98 -10.20 10.43
CA GLY A 53 -16.87 -10.15 11.61
C GLY A 53 -16.84 -11.44 12.45
N ALA A 54 -16.57 -12.59 11.82
CA ALA A 54 -16.46 -13.88 12.50
C ALA A 54 -15.17 -14.04 13.33
N THR A 55 -14.17 -13.17 13.17
CA THR A 55 -12.85 -13.36 13.78
C THR A 55 -12.73 -12.70 15.17
N GLY A 56 -13.68 -11.86 15.58
CA GLY A 56 -13.61 -11.09 16.82
C GLY A 56 -12.52 -10.01 16.85
N ALA A 57 -11.98 -9.62 15.70
CA ALA A 57 -11.01 -8.52 15.63
C ALA A 57 -11.72 -7.18 15.87
N ARG A 58 -11.02 -6.21 16.48
CA ARG A 58 -11.59 -4.87 16.74
C ARG A 58 -11.63 -3.95 15.52
N SER A 59 -10.88 -4.30 14.47
CA SER A 59 -10.84 -3.59 13.19
C SER A 59 -10.16 -4.45 12.13
N MET A 60 -10.39 -4.12 10.86
CA MET A 60 -9.75 -4.80 9.73
C MET A 60 -8.22 -4.69 9.76
N SER A 61 -7.65 -3.50 10.00
CA SER A 61 -6.19 -3.35 10.19
C SER A 61 -5.64 -4.18 11.34
N ALA A 62 -6.39 -4.34 12.44
CA ALA A 62 -5.96 -5.18 13.56
C ALA A 62 -5.98 -6.67 13.21
N LEU A 63 -6.96 -7.11 12.42
CA LEU A 63 -6.99 -8.47 11.87
C LEU A 63 -5.77 -8.71 10.96
N VAL A 64 -5.49 -7.80 10.03
CA VAL A 64 -4.35 -7.90 9.11
C VAL A 64 -3.04 -7.98 9.88
N ALA A 65 -2.79 -7.04 10.81
CA ALA A 65 -1.59 -7.05 11.64
C ALA A 65 -1.41 -8.37 12.40
N TRP A 66 -2.50 -8.90 12.98
CA TRP A 66 -2.48 -10.19 13.68
C TRP A 66 -2.16 -11.37 12.75
N LYS A 67 -2.80 -11.45 11.59
CA LYS A 67 -2.65 -12.60 10.68
C LYS A 67 -1.35 -12.60 9.90
N THR A 68 -0.80 -11.44 9.59
CA THR A 68 0.43 -11.33 8.79
C THR A 68 1.67 -11.05 9.63
N GLY A 69 1.52 -10.77 10.93
CA GLY A 69 2.63 -10.50 11.85
C GLY A 69 3.35 -9.17 11.59
N VAL A 70 2.73 -8.27 10.82
CA VAL A 70 3.32 -6.96 10.48
C VAL A 70 2.94 -5.89 11.51
N THR A 71 3.68 -4.78 11.51
CA THR A 71 3.35 -3.63 12.35
C THR A 71 1.97 -3.05 12.00
N PRO A 72 1.27 -2.37 12.93
CA PRO A 72 0.01 -1.70 12.63
C PRO A 72 0.10 -0.75 11.45
N ARG A 73 1.20 -0.01 11.34
CA ARG A 73 1.45 0.89 10.20
C ARG A 73 1.47 0.15 8.87
N ASN A 74 2.16 -0.98 8.81
CA ASN A 74 2.24 -1.77 7.58
C ASN A 74 0.90 -2.42 7.24
N ALA A 75 0.12 -2.80 8.25
CA ALA A 75 -1.26 -3.26 8.06
C ALA A 75 -2.15 -2.14 7.49
N ASP A 76 -2.03 -0.91 7.99
CA ASP A 76 -2.74 0.25 7.44
C ASP A 76 -2.32 0.53 5.99
N THR A 77 -1.04 0.36 5.65
CA THR A 77 -0.56 0.45 4.27
C THR A 77 -1.17 -0.65 3.39
N MET A 78 -1.21 -1.91 3.85
CA MET A 78 -1.92 -2.99 3.11
C MET A 78 -3.39 -2.66 2.91
N MET A 79 -4.06 -2.13 3.92
CA MET A 79 -5.46 -1.69 3.82
C MET A 79 -5.66 -0.55 2.83
N ALA A 80 -4.74 0.44 2.81
CA ALA A 80 -4.80 1.55 1.87
C ALA A 80 -4.70 1.05 0.43
N VAL A 81 -3.78 0.12 0.14
CA VAL A 81 -3.67 -0.48 -1.19
C VAL A 81 -4.89 -1.34 -1.52
N ALA A 82 -5.36 -2.18 -0.58
CA ALA A 82 -6.52 -3.06 -0.77
C ALA A 82 -7.77 -2.29 -1.20
N ARG A 83 -8.03 -1.15 -0.56
CA ARG A 83 -9.20 -0.30 -0.84
C ARG A 83 -9.13 0.44 -2.17
N ARG A 84 -7.93 0.61 -2.73
CA ARG A 84 -7.70 1.37 -3.98
C ARG A 84 -7.20 0.49 -5.13
N LEU A 85 -7.35 -0.83 -5.04
CA LEU A 85 -6.93 -1.75 -6.12
C LEU A 85 -7.60 -1.42 -7.46
N ASP A 86 -8.89 -1.07 -7.44
CA ASP A 86 -9.65 -0.74 -8.64
C ASP A 86 -9.32 0.65 -9.21
N GLU A 87 -8.85 1.56 -8.35
CA GLU A 87 -8.42 2.91 -8.74
C GLU A 87 -7.00 2.93 -9.30
N PHE A 88 -6.14 1.98 -8.90
CA PHE A 88 -4.74 1.87 -9.32
C PHE A 88 -4.39 0.51 -9.95
N PRO A 89 -5.10 0.10 -11.03
CA PRO A 89 -4.94 -1.24 -11.60
C PRO A 89 -3.54 -1.47 -12.19
N ARG A 90 -2.84 -0.45 -12.70
CA ARG A 90 -1.48 -0.60 -13.23
C ARG A 90 -0.45 -0.74 -12.12
N CYS A 91 -0.59 0.01 -11.02
CA CYS A 91 0.27 -0.17 -9.86
C CYS A 91 0.05 -1.55 -9.22
N ALA A 92 -1.20 -1.99 -9.10
CA ALA A 92 -1.54 -3.34 -8.62
C ALA A 92 -0.95 -4.44 -9.51
N GLN A 93 -1.07 -4.30 -10.85
CA GLN A 93 -0.45 -5.23 -11.78
C GLN A 93 1.07 -5.25 -11.65
N ALA A 94 1.71 -4.10 -11.54
CA ALA A 94 3.16 -4.04 -11.38
C ALA A 94 3.63 -4.67 -10.05
N MET A 95 2.81 -4.61 -9.00
CA MET A 95 3.07 -5.34 -7.75
C MET A 95 2.95 -6.86 -7.95
N ARG A 96 1.92 -7.33 -8.65
CA ARG A 96 1.75 -8.76 -9.01
C ARG A 96 2.90 -9.28 -9.87
N ASP A 97 3.40 -8.46 -10.78
CA ASP A 97 4.56 -8.79 -11.62
C ASP A 97 5.89 -8.74 -10.84
N GLY A 98 5.86 -8.40 -9.55
CA GLY A 98 7.02 -8.26 -8.69
C GLY A 98 7.83 -6.97 -8.89
N ARG A 99 7.36 -6.06 -9.75
CA ARG A 99 8.09 -4.85 -10.17
C ARG A 99 7.99 -3.69 -9.18
N LEU A 100 6.88 -3.55 -8.46
CA LEU A 100 6.70 -2.54 -7.42
C LEU A 100 6.53 -3.19 -6.06
N SER A 101 7.05 -2.56 -5.00
CA SER A 101 6.84 -3.02 -3.63
C SER A 101 5.57 -2.47 -3.01
N LEU A 102 5.09 -3.15 -1.96
CA LEU A 102 3.98 -2.67 -1.12
C LEU A 102 4.23 -1.25 -0.59
N ASP A 103 5.46 -0.92 -0.21
CA ASP A 103 5.80 0.43 0.29
C ASP A 103 5.64 1.51 -0.79
N GLN A 104 6.01 1.21 -2.04
CA GLN A 104 5.87 2.16 -3.16
C GLN A 104 4.40 2.36 -3.50
N VAL A 105 3.65 1.27 -3.67
CA VAL A 105 2.21 1.33 -3.99
C VAL A 105 1.42 1.90 -2.83
N GLY A 106 1.82 1.63 -1.59
CA GLY A 106 1.23 2.19 -0.37
C GLY A 106 1.28 3.71 -0.33
N VAL A 107 2.43 4.31 -0.67
CA VAL A 107 2.55 5.78 -0.74
C VAL A 107 1.59 6.39 -1.76
N ILE A 108 1.41 5.71 -2.91
CA ILE A 108 0.50 6.14 -3.96
C ILE A 108 -0.94 5.99 -3.46
N ALA A 109 -1.32 4.81 -2.98
CA ALA A 109 -2.66 4.53 -2.50
C ALA A 109 -3.07 5.44 -1.32
N GLU A 110 -2.16 5.82 -0.44
CA GLU A 110 -2.51 6.69 0.69
C GLU A 110 -2.88 8.13 0.29
N ARG A 111 -2.35 8.65 -0.84
CA ARG A 111 -2.37 10.11 -1.07
C ARG A 111 -2.49 10.57 -2.52
N ALA A 112 -2.23 9.73 -3.51
CA ALA A 112 -2.31 10.10 -4.92
C ALA A 112 -3.75 10.39 -5.33
N ALA A 113 -3.94 11.36 -6.23
CA ALA A 113 -5.26 11.72 -6.76
C ALA A 113 -5.83 10.62 -7.68
N ASP A 114 -7.15 10.54 -7.78
CA ASP A 114 -7.81 9.59 -8.68
C ASP A 114 -7.40 9.83 -10.15
N GLY A 115 -7.26 8.74 -10.92
CA GLY A 115 -6.85 8.81 -12.33
C GLY A 115 -5.33 9.00 -12.56
N SER A 116 -4.52 9.09 -11.50
CA SER A 116 -3.06 9.24 -11.58
C SER A 116 -2.29 7.92 -11.73
N ASP A 117 -2.97 6.77 -11.77
CA ASP A 117 -2.38 5.42 -11.80
C ASP A 117 -1.32 5.23 -12.90
N ALA A 118 -1.61 5.67 -14.12
CA ALA A 118 -0.68 5.57 -15.24
C ALA A 118 0.64 6.32 -15.00
N HIS A 119 0.54 7.51 -14.40
CA HIS A 119 1.69 8.34 -14.07
C HIS A 119 2.53 7.69 -12.97
N TYR A 120 1.88 7.27 -11.89
CA TYR A 120 2.58 6.69 -10.74
C TYR A 120 3.15 5.31 -11.00
N ALA A 121 2.51 4.47 -11.82
CA ALA A 121 3.07 3.19 -12.24
C ALA A 121 4.41 3.36 -12.98
N GLN A 122 4.56 4.43 -13.77
CA GLN A 122 5.82 4.75 -14.44
C GLN A 122 6.85 5.34 -13.48
N LEU A 123 6.44 6.32 -12.66
CA LEU A 123 7.34 6.98 -11.72
C LEU A 123 7.90 6.00 -10.67
N ALA A 124 7.05 5.14 -10.11
CA ALA A 124 7.45 4.19 -9.07
C ALA A 124 8.47 3.15 -9.55
N ALA A 125 8.50 2.83 -10.86
CA ALA A 125 9.47 1.90 -11.41
C ALA A 125 10.92 2.42 -11.34
N VAL A 126 11.11 3.73 -11.19
CA VAL A 126 12.43 4.38 -11.20
C VAL A 126 12.68 5.28 -9.98
N ALA A 127 11.72 5.35 -9.05
CA ALA A 127 11.79 6.23 -7.88
C ALA A 127 11.87 5.45 -6.58
N THR A 128 12.68 5.98 -5.66
CA THR A 128 12.66 5.54 -4.25
C THR A 128 11.34 5.91 -3.59
N VAL A 129 10.98 5.22 -2.51
CA VAL A 129 9.79 5.51 -1.69
C VAL A 129 9.78 6.97 -1.21
N ASN A 130 10.94 7.54 -0.85
CA ASN A 130 11.04 8.94 -0.42
C ASN A 130 10.80 9.95 -1.56
N GLN A 131 11.25 9.63 -2.77
CA GLN A 131 10.95 10.45 -3.96
C GLN A 131 9.45 10.37 -4.29
N LEU A 132 8.83 9.19 -4.21
CA LEU A 132 7.38 9.04 -4.36
C LEU A 132 6.62 9.86 -3.32
N ARG A 133 7.01 9.80 -2.04
CA ARG A 133 6.39 10.61 -0.98
C ARG A 133 6.48 12.10 -1.26
N THR A 134 7.61 12.54 -1.79
CA THR A 134 7.80 13.94 -2.19
C THR A 134 6.91 14.29 -3.37
N ALA A 135 6.86 13.45 -4.40
CA ALA A 135 6.03 13.68 -5.59
C ALA A 135 4.54 13.80 -5.24
N VAL A 136 4.01 12.84 -4.47
CA VAL A 136 2.60 12.85 -4.06
C VAL A 136 2.28 14.05 -3.18
N LYS A 137 3.21 14.50 -2.33
CA LYS A 137 3.02 15.69 -1.50
C LYS A 137 2.94 16.98 -2.34
N LEU A 138 3.59 17.03 -3.49
CA LEU A 138 3.64 18.21 -4.36
C LEU A 138 2.48 18.25 -5.37
N GLU A 139 1.72 17.17 -5.53
CA GLU A 139 0.55 17.20 -6.40
C GLU A 139 -0.47 18.23 -5.90
N PRO A 140 -0.99 19.10 -6.79
CA PRO A 140 -2.09 19.98 -6.44
C PRO A 140 -3.30 19.14 -6.05
N HIS A 141 -3.65 19.15 -4.76
CA HIS A 141 -4.85 18.48 -4.30
C HIS A 141 -6.05 19.34 -4.73
N PRO A 142 -7.04 18.78 -5.44
CA PRO A 142 -8.29 19.49 -5.67
C PRO A 142 -8.84 19.91 -4.30
N ASP A 143 -9.20 21.18 -4.14
CA ASP A 143 -9.84 21.61 -2.91
C ASP A 143 -11.02 20.68 -2.61
N PRO A 144 -11.18 20.23 -1.36
CA PRO A 144 -12.31 19.39 -1.01
C PRO A 144 -13.59 20.10 -1.47
N LYS A 145 -14.46 19.37 -2.18
CA LYS A 145 -15.76 19.91 -2.60
C LYS A 145 -16.39 20.59 -1.39
N PRO A 146 -16.90 21.84 -1.51
CA PRO A 146 -17.51 22.54 -0.39
C PRO A 146 -18.46 21.58 0.31
N GLN A 147 -18.18 21.31 1.58
CA GLN A 147 -19.07 20.46 2.36
C GLN A 147 -20.44 21.17 2.33
N PRO A 148 -21.52 20.49 1.92
CA PRO A 148 -22.83 21.12 1.91
C PRO A 148 -23.06 21.73 3.27
N GLU A 149 -23.40 23.03 3.32
CA GLU A 149 -23.65 23.72 4.59
C GLU A 149 -24.61 22.86 5.40
N PRO A 150 -24.36 22.67 6.72
CA PRO A 150 -25.28 21.93 7.57
C PRO A 150 -26.67 22.54 7.38
N LYS A 151 -27.63 21.70 6.98
CA LYS A 151 -29.02 22.15 6.79
C LYS A 151 -29.49 22.70 8.12
N ARG A 152 -29.75 24.00 8.14
CA ARG A 152 -30.33 24.66 9.31
C ARG A 152 -31.71 24.09 9.53
N GLU A 153 -31.88 23.29 10.57
CA GLU A 153 -33.14 22.61 10.88
C GLU A 153 -33.62 23.04 12.27
N ILE A 154 -34.91 23.39 12.35
CA ILE A 154 -35.60 23.67 13.61
C ILE A 154 -36.45 22.46 13.95
N THR A 155 -36.02 21.66 14.93
CA THR A 155 -36.81 20.56 15.47
C THR A 155 -37.63 21.05 16.65
N LYS A 156 -38.93 20.78 16.65
CA LYS A 156 -39.86 21.11 17.74
C LYS A 156 -40.30 19.81 18.42
N ASP A 157 -39.87 19.63 19.66
CA ASP A 157 -40.30 18.53 20.52
C ASP A 157 -41.33 19.07 21.51
N VAL A 158 -42.57 18.58 21.42
CA VAL A 158 -43.67 18.98 22.32
C VAL A 158 -43.79 17.94 23.42
N HIS A 159 -43.67 18.40 24.66
CA HIS A 159 -43.95 17.63 25.88
C HIS A 159 -45.24 18.15 26.53
N ASP A 160 -45.81 17.37 27.44
CA ASP A 160 -47.11 17.68 28.06
C ASP A 160 -47.13 19.05 28.77
N ASP A 161 -46.00 19.45 29.37
CA ASP A 161 -45.89 20.70 30.14
C ASP A 161 -45.00 21.78 29.50
N TYR A 162 -44.25 21.45 28.43
CA TYR A 162 -43.34 22.40 27.78
C TYR A 162 -43.02 22.00 26.33
N THR A 163 -42.49 22.95 25.56
CA THR A 163 -42.01 22.71 24.19
C THR A 163 -40.55 23.08 24.07
N THR A 164 -39.75 22.19 23.50
CA THR A 164 -38.33 22.40 23.22
C THR A 164 -38.12 22.66 21.73
N TYR A 165 -37.40 23.73 21.40
CA TYR A 165 -36.94 24.02 20.04
C TYR A 165 -35.43 23.78 19.96
N ARG A 166 -34.99 22.95 19.02
CA ARG A 166 -33.57 22.70 18.72
C ARG A 166 -33.25 23.28 17.35
N ILE A 167 -32.27 24.18 17.30
CA ILE A 167 -31.73 24.74 16.06
C ILE A 167 -30.36 24.10 15.86
N THR A 168 -30.19 23.36 14.77
CA THR A 168 -28.89 22.80 14.33
C THR A 168 -28.50 23.38 12.99
#